data_AF-R7HEU3-F1
#
_entry.id   AF-R7HEU3-F1
#
_cell.length_a   1.000
_cell.length_b   1.000
_cell.length_c   1.000
_cell.angle_alpha   90.00
_cell.angle_beta   90.00
_cell.angle_gamma   90.00
#
_symmetry.space_group_name_H-M   'P 1'
#
loop_
_entity.id
_entity.type
_entity.pdbx_description
1 polymer ?
#
loop_
_entity_poly.entity_id
_entity_poly.type
_entity_poly.pdbx_seq_one_letter_code
_entity_poly.pdbx_strand_id
1 'polypeptide(L)'
;MYKYLFDINYNNKIFSIFLGENNHKAFLESKKGKYYYPLYEDYLYLNNKFNKENFVSFKIEKFNLKEKVMIKSTAVALALITVTTASMVKSKPKYNTKDIDESKSMIEDLLANQPQIYVSENKINSKSDLDKFLGYETVSDEELYNAIDNNNQISKENKEKIYIVINKIKEKSPNFDFRIFYENIKSLNITLMDKNDIAKEYGLGVAGCYDTKKNTIYYSDGYDDMNLYHEICHVLFDYYRNDNGKVVYKFNIESKSLGEAMNSKITNYITFDNSYSYQRSILDFLLVNCPYSLTEYNYNGIGGYKIKLQEEYPSVDFDFIFNLLDSITIVQNDFNMTLNLDKAPAFIEELFNLVKINPDTYPYFKVICEYVNDDVKEMYEQKYNNLMEKQR
;
A
#
# COMPACT_ATOMS: atom_id res chain seq x y z
N MET A 1 20.97 4.65 7.15
CA MET A 1 21.25 3.41 7.92
C MET A 1 20.11 2.43 7.67
N TYR A 2 20.39 1.15 7.38
CA TYR A 2 19.34 0.17 7.09
C TYR A 2 18.70 -0.36 8.39
N LYS A 3 17.36 -0.42 8.45
CA LYS A 3 16.61 -1.02 9.55
C LYS A 3 16.10 -2.41 9.14
N TYR A 4 16.32 -3.42 9.98
CA TYR A 4 15.78 -4.75 9.75
C TYR A 4 14.25 -4.75 9.86
N LEU A 5 13.58 -5.39 8.90
CA LEU A 5 12.13 -5.59 8.93
C LEU A 5 11.78 -6.97 9.49
N PHE A 6 12.03 -8.02 8.72
CA PHE A 6 11.78 -9.42 9.07
C PHE A 6 12.42 -10.36 8.03
N ASP A 7 12.31 -11.67 8.28
CA ASP A 7 12.75 -12.74 7.39
C ASP A 7 11.57 -13.33 6.60
N ILE A 8 11.82 -13.71 5.35
CA ILE A 8 10.87 -14.44 4.48
C ILE A 8 11.50 -15.70 3.91
N ASN A 9 10.65 -16.67 3.53
CA ASN A 9 11.06 -17.87 2.81
C ASN A 9 10.71 -17.69 1.33
N TYR A 10 11.71 -17.73 0.47
CA TYR A 10 11.52 -17.69 -0.99
C TYR A 10 12.51 -18.64 -1.66
N ASN A 11 12.02 -19.47 -2.59
CA ASN A 11 12.86 -20.39 -3.36
C ASN A 11 13.75 -21.31 -2.48
N ASN A 12 13.18 -21.86 -1.40
CA ASN A 12 13.85 -22.68 -0.38
C ASN A 12 15.04 -21.98 0.32
N LYS A 13 15.03 -20.65 0.37
CA LYS A 13 16.03 -19.82 1.05
C LYS A 13 15.34 -18.86 2.00
N ILE A 14 16.08 -18.44 3.02
CA ILE A 14 15.65 -17.38 3.94
C ILE A 14 16.25 -16.07 3.45
N PHE A 15 15.42 -15.05 3.26
CA PHE A 15 15.85 -13.69 2.95
C PHE A 15 15.44 -12.74 4.07
N SER A 16 16.42 -12.00 4.59
CA SER A 16 16.19 -10.89 5.49
C SER A 16 15.95 -9.61 4.69
N ILE A 17 14.89 -8.91 5.03
CA ILE A 17 14.50 -7.65 4.39
C ILE A 17 14.91 -6.49 5.28
N PHE A 18 15.49 -5.47 4.66
CA PHE A 18 15.92 -4.25 5.35
C PHE A 18 15.34 -3.01 4.68
N LEU A 19 14.80 -2.11 5.48
CA LEU A 19 14.37 -0.79 5.05
C LEU A 19 15.59 0.15 4.98
N GLY A 20 15.89 0.63 3.78
CA GLY A 20 16.89 1.65 3.50
C GLY A 20 16.29 3.04 3.35
N GLU A 21 17.07 3.95 2.79
CA GLU A 21 16.63 5.31 2.48
C GLU A 21 15.53 5.31 1.42
N ASN A 22 14.69 6.35 1.43
CA ASN A 22 13.59 6.55 0.48
C ASN A 22 12.66 5.33 0.37
N ASN A 23 12.36 4.68 1.50
CA ASN A 23 11.48 3.52 1.58
C ASN A 23 11.95 2.29 0.76
N HIS A 24 13.22 2.23 0.33
CA HIS A 24 13.73 1.11 -0.46
C HIS A 24 13.97 -0.13 0.39
N LYS A 25 13.56 -1.31 -0.09
CA LYS A 25 13.79 -2.60 0.58
C LYS A 25 14.99 -3.29 -0.04
N ALA A 26 16.02 -3.52 0.78
CA ALA A 26 17.17 -4.35 0.42
C ALA A 26 16.99 -5.78 0.94
N PHE A 27 17.61 -6.75 0.26
CA PHE A 27 17.45 -8.17 0.55
C PHE A 27 18.81 -8.84 0.73
N LEU A 28 18.96 -9.63 1.79
CA LEU A 28 20.13 -10.48 2.00
C LEU A 28 19.68 -11.91 2.28
N GLU A 29 20.32 -12.89 1.66
CA GLU A 29 20.11 -14.29 1.99
C GLU A 29 20.72 -14.60 3.37
N SER A 30 19.93 -15.14 4.29
CA SER A 30 20.35 -15.52 5.63
C SER A 30 20.68 -17.02 5.68
N LYS A 31 21.93 -17.36 6.02
CA LYS A 31 22.37 -18.75 6.23
C LYS A 31 23.25 -18.85 7.47
N LYS A 32 22.81 -19.66 8.44
CA LYS A 32 23.55 -19.96 9.68
C LYS A 32 24.00 -18.67 10.42
N GLY A 33 23.09 -17.69 10.52
CA GLY A 33 23.36 -16.42 11.20
C GLY A 33 24.29 -15.47 10.44
N LYS A 34 24.55 -15.72 9.15
CA LYS A 34 25.35 -14.83 8.28
C LYS A 34 24.52 -14.38 7.09
N TYR A 35 24.78 -13.16 6.63
CA TYR A 35 24.16 -12.58 5.46
C TYR A 35 25.03 -12.75 4.22
N TYR A 36 24.37 -13.08 3.11
CA TYR A 36 24.96 -13.22 1.79
C TYR A 36 24.16 -12.41 0.79
N TYR A 37 24.82 -11.90 -0.23
CA TYR A 37 24.11 -11.22 -1.30
C TYR A 37 23.22 -12.21 -2.08
N PRO A 38 22.00 -11.81 -2.45
CA PRO A 38 21.08 -12.68 -3.18
C PRO A 38 21.64 -13.04 -4.56
N LEU A 39 21.18 -14.17 -5.13
CA LEU A 39 21.36 -14.40 -6.56
C LEU A 39 20.58 -13.34 -7.34
N TYR A 40 21.07 -12.99 -8.53
CA TYR A 40 20.43 -11.97 -9.38
C TYR A 40 18.95 -12.26 -9.68
N GLU A 41 18.60 -13.52 -9.96
CA GLU A 41 17.22 -13.96 -10.22
C GLU A 41 16.32 -13.71 -9.01
N ASP A 42 16.77 -14.10 -7.81
CA ASP A 42 16.03 -13.91 -6.57
C ASP A 42 15.90 -12.39 -6.26
N TYR A 43 16.97 -11.62 -6.45
CA TYR A 43 16.96 -10.17 -6.29
C TYR A 43 15.94 -9.50 -7.21
N LEU A 44 15.93 -9.85 -8.50
CA LEU A 44 15.01 -9.24 -9.46
C LEU A 44 13.56 -9.47 -9.06
N TYR A 45 13.22 -10.70 -8.66
CA TYR A 45 11.88 -11.04 -8.22
C TYR A 45 11.48 -10.23 -6.98
N LEU A 46 12.29 -10.28 -5.92
CA LEU A 46 12.03 -9.56 -4.66
C LEU A 46 11.96 -8.06 -4.87
N ASN A 47 12.90 -7.48 -5.64
CA ASN A 47 12.90 -6.07 -5.93
C ASN A 47 11.67 -5.64 -6.75
N ASN A 48 11.20 -6.46 -7.69
CA ASN A 48 9.98 -6.15 -8.42
C ASN A 48 8.77 -6.09 -7.48
N LYS A 49 8.63 -7.09 -6.59
CA LYS A 49 7.53 -7.15 -5.61
C LYS A 49 7.56 -6.02 -4.59
N PHE A 50 8.65 -5.84 -3.88
CA PHE A 50 8.71 -4.92 -2.73
C PHE A 50 9.04 -3.47 -3.12
N ASN A 51 9.65 -3.23 -4.28
CA ASN A 51 10.10 -1.89 -4.67
C ASN A 51 9.49 -1.36 -5.98
N LYS A 52 8.99 -2.22 -6.90
CA LYS A 52 8.43 -1.75 -8.19
C LYS A 52 6.92 -1.83 -8.30
N GLU A 53 6.23 -2.73 -7.62
CA GLU A 53 4.76 -2.85 -7.70
C GLU A 53 3.99 -1.66 -7.08
N ASN A 54 4.70 -0.60 -6.66
CA ASN A 54 4.17 0.75 -6.46
C ASN A 54 3.95 1.50 -7.79
N PHE A 55 3.10 0.95 -8.67
CA PHE A 55 2.68 1.63 -9.89
C PHE A 55 1.60 2.66 -9.57
N VAL A 56 2.01 3.91 -9.32
CA VAL A 56 1.67 5.13 -10.08
C VAL A 56 2.53 6.27 -9.53
N SER A 57 3.80 6.28 -9.89
CA SER A 57 4.44 7.55 -10.26
C SER A 57 5.77 7.24 -10.93
N PHE A 58 5.88 7.61 -12.20
CA PHE A 58 7.18 7.85 -12.80
C PHE A 58 7.70 9.20 -12.28
N LYS A 59 7.93 9.32 -10.97
CA LYS A 59 8.92 10.27 -10.44
C LYS A 59 10.18 9.49 -10.15
N ILE A 60 10.94 9.31 -11.22
CA ILE A 60 12.34 8.93 -11.14
C ILE A 60 13.06 10.10 -10.47
N GLU A 61 13.12 10.14 -9.15
CA GLU A 61 14.26 10.77 -8.52
C GLU A 61 15.48 9.93 -8.91
N LYS A 62 16.45 10.56 -9.57
CA LYS A 62 17.69 9.91 -10.02
C LYS A 62 18.47 9.42 -8.80
N PHE A 63 18.17 8.22 -8.34
CA PHE A 63 18.97 7.55 -7.33
C PHE A 63 19.84 6.49 -7.99
N ASN A 64 21.16 6.63 -7.79
CA ASN A 64 22.13 5.60 -8.13
C ASN A 64 22.24 4.64 -6.95
N LEU A 65 21.35 3.65 -6.87
CA LEU A 65 21.50 2.59 -5.88
C LEU A 65 22.47 1.52 -6.42
N LYS A 66 23.51 1.23 -5.65
CA LYS A 66 24.48 0.17 -5.94
C LYS A 66 24.16 -1.05 -5.09
N GLU A 67 23.46 -2.01 -5.68
CA GLU A 67 23.15 -3.29 -5.03
C GLU A 67 24.14 -4.36 -5.47
N LYS A 68 24.59 -5.17 -4.52
CA LYS A 68 25.51 -6.28 -4.79
C LYS A 68 24.72 -7.56 -4.89
N VAL A 69 24.92 -8.32 -5.96
CA VAL A 69 24.26 -9.61 -6.21
C VAL A 69 25.27 -10.65 -6.69
N MET A 70 24.90 -11.92 -6.59
CA MET A 70 25.67 -13.04 -7.12
C MET A 70 25.09 -13.51 -8.48
N ILE A 71 25.95 -13.75 -9.48
CA ILE A 71 25.56 -14.35 -10.77
C ILE A 71 25.99 -15.83 -10.76
N LYS A 72 25.09 -16.74 -11.18
CA LYS A 72 25.23 -18.20 -11.07
C LYS A 72 26.43 -18.81 -11.83
N SER A 73 27.18 -18.05 -12.64
CA SER A 73 28.30 -18.57 -13.43
C SER A 73 29.67 -18.15 -12.86
N THR A 74 30.40 -19.16 -12.38
CA THR A 74 31.83 -19.20 -11.96
C THR A 74 32.18 -18.66 -10.57
N ALA A 75 33.11 -19.38 -9.92
CA ALA A 75 33.29 -19.54 -8.49
C ALA A 75 33.62 -18.28 -7.64
N VAL A 76 33.76 -17.10 -8.25
CA VAL A 76 33.89 -15.81 -7.53
C VAL A 76 33.41 -14.70 -8.47
N ALA A 77 32.10 -14.43 -8.52
CA ALA A 77 31.59 -13.27 -9.25
C ALA A 77 30.54 -12.54 -8.42
N LEU A 78 31.02 -11.64 -7.55
CA LEU A 78 30.18 -10.59 -6.97
C LEU A 78 29.97 -9.51 -8.04
N ALA A 79 28.75 -9.35 -8.54
CA ALA A 79 28.42 -8.29 -9.48
C ALA A 79 27.84 -7.09 -8.72
N LEU A 80 28.39 -5.90 -9.00
CA LEU A 80 27.81 -4.64 -8.53
C LEU A 80 26.82 -4.17 -9.60
N ILE A 81 25.53 -4.24 -9.32
CA ILE A 81 24.51 -3.71 -10.21
C ILE A 81 24.15 -2.32 -9.72
N THR A 82 24.34 -1.34 -10.60
CA THR A 82 23.78 0.00 -10.36
C THR A 82 22.41 0.01 -11.00
N VAL A 83 21.35 -0.11 -10.19
CA VAL A 83 19.99 0.03 -10.69
C VAL A 83 19.74 1.53 -10.82
N THR A 84 19.89 2.03 -12.05
CA THR A 84 19.48 3.37 -12.44
C THR A 84 18.06 3.24 -12.99
N THR A 85 17.06 3.71 -12.25
CA THR A 85 15.70 3.82 -12.79
C THR A 85 15.53 5.07 -13.66
N ALA A 86 16.61 5.60 -14.24
CA ALA A 86 16.58 6.60 -15.30
C ALA A 86 17.45 6.09 -16.45
N SER A 87 16.96 6.30 -17.67
CA SER A 87 17.69 6.13 -18.93
C SER A 87 19.18 6.53 -18.85
N MET A 88 20.00 5.69 -19.50
CA MET A 88 21.43 5.82 -19.83
C MET A 88 22.47 5.13 -18.93
N VAL A 89 23.14 4.19 -19.60
CA VAL A 89 24.31 3.38 -19.21
C VAL A 89 25.52 4.23 -18.81
N LYS A 90 26.25 3.79 -17.78
CA LYS A 90 27.73 3.67 -17.79
C LYS A 90 28.23 2.89 -16.58
N SER A 91 28.38 1.57 -16.73
CA SER A 91 29.44 0.85 -16.02
C SER A 91 30.01 -0.22 -16.94
N LYS A 92 31.35 -0.26 -17.02
CA LYS A 92 32.12 -1.25 -17.77
C LYS A 92 32.40 -2.45 -16.87
N PRO A 93 31.93 -3.66 -17.21
CA PRO A 93 32.67 -4.87 -16.92
C PRO A 93 33.32 -5.41 -18.20
N LYS A 94 34.58 -5.83 -18.10
CA LYS A 94 35.32 -6.48 -19.19
C LYS A 94 34.76 -7.89 -19.40
N TYR A 95 33.90 -8.08 -20.42
CA TYR A 95 33.66 -9.38 -21.06
C TYR A 95 33.38 -9.19 -22.56
N ASN A 96 33.68 -10.22 -23.36
CA ASN A 96 33.80 -10.22 -24.83
C ASN A 96 32.75 -9.37 -25.58
N THR A 97 33.27 -8.40 -26.35
CA THR A 97 32.55 -7.28 -26.97
C THR A 97 32.24 -7.49 -28.46
N LYS A 98 31.51 -8.54 -28.84
CA LYS A 98 30.98 -8.63 -30.21
C LYS A 98 29.46 -8.84 -30.26
N ASP A 99 28.90 -9.73 -29.42
CA ASP A 99 27.45 -9.98 -29.42
C ASP A 99 26.63 -8.93 -28.64
N ILE A 100 27.29 -8.14 -27.77
CA ILE A 100 26.64 -7.11 -26.94
C ILE A 100 26.40 -5.81 -27.71
N ASP A 101 27.25 -5.48 -28.69
CA ASP A 101 27.18 -4.20 -29.40
C ASP A 101 26.05 -4.19 -30.44
N GLU A 102 25.76 -5.32 -31.10
CA GLU A 102 24.56 -5.47 -31.96
C GLU A 102 23.25 -5.44 -31.15
N SER A 103 23.24 -6.11 -29.99
CA SER A 103 22.08 -6.14 -29.08
C SER A 103 21.79 -4.75 -28.46
N LYS A 104 22.83 -3.97 -28.14
CA LYS A 104 22.69 -2.59 -27.66
C LYS A 104 22.17 -1.65 -28.74
N SER A 105 22.69 -1.76 -29.96
CA SER A 105 22.24 -0.95 -31.11
C SER A 105 20.76 -1.18 -31.43
N MET A 106 20.29 -2.43 -31.40
CA MET A 106 18.86 -2.73 -31.60
C MET A 106 17.96 -2.17 -30.50
N ILE A 107 18.38 -2.24 -29.23
CA ILE A 107 17.60 -1.70 -28.10
C ILE A 107 17.58 -0.16 -28.13
N GLU A 108 18.71 0.48 -28.48
CA GLU A 108 18.79 1.93 -28.64
C GLU A 108 17.92 2.43 -29.79
N ASP A 109 17.89 1.74 -30.93
CA ASP A 109 17.02 2.07 -32.06
C ASP A 109 15.54 1.80 -31.77
N LEU A 110 15.21 0.74 -31.03
CA LEU A 110 13.84 0.47 -30.58
C LEU A 110 13.33 1.54 -29.62
N LEU A 111 14.17 2.00 -28.68
CA LEU A 111 13.82 3.05 -27.72
C LEU A 111 13.76 4.45 -28.36
N ALA A 112 14.62 4.73 -29.34
CA ALA A 112 14.62 6.01 -30.07
C ALA A 112 13.38 6.18 -30.98
N ASN A 113 12.79 5.06 -31.43
CA ASN A 113 11.62 5.06 -32.30
C ASN A 113 10.29 4.80 -31.56
N GLN A 114 10.29 4.67 -30.23
CA GLN A 114 9.03 4.67 -29.48
C GLN A 114 8.46 6.09 -29.44
N PRO A 115 7.17 6.29 -29.76
CA PRO A 115 6.53 7.59 -29.59
C PRO A 115 6.66 8.04 -28.14
N GLN A 116 7.38 9.15 -27.91
CA GLN A 116 7.46 9.77 -26.59
C GLN A 116 6.11 10.41 -26.26
N ILE A 117 5.21 9.61 -25.68
CA ILE A 117 4.00 10.10 -25.05
C ILE A 117 4.43 10.75 -23.74
N TYR A 118 4.48 12.08 -23.71
CA TYR A 118 4.64 12.82 -22.47
C TYR A 118 3.37 12.68 -21.64
N VAL A 119 3.38 11.76 -20.67
CA VAL A 119 2.30 11.64 -19.68
C VAL A 119 2.53 12.68 -18.60
N SER A 120 1.63 13.66 -18.46
CA SER A 120 1.63 14.55 -17.30
C SER A 120 0.77 13.92 -16.20
N GLU A 121 1.41 13.44 -15.14
CA GLU A 121 0.73 12.83 -13.99
C GLU A 121 0.43 13.89 -12.92
N ASN A 122 -0.83 14.03 -12.55
CA ASN A 122 -1.27 14.94 -11.49
C ASN A 122 -1.98 14.17 -10.39
N LYS A 123 -1.40 14.17 -9.18
CA LYS A 123 -1.99 13.52 -8.01
C LYS A 123 -2.86 14.49 -7.22
N ILE A 124 -4.05 14.07 -6.84
CA ILE A 124 -4.94 14.82 -5.93
C ILE A 124 -4.55 14.48 -4.49
N ASN A 125 -3.97 15.43 -3.76
CA ASN A 125 -3.58 15.24 -2.36
C ASN A 125 -4.30 16.21 -1.40
N SER A 126 -5.22 17.03 -1.91
CA SER A 126 -5.91 18.06 -1.14
C SER A 126 -7.25 18.41 -1.77
N LYS A 127 -8.11 19.12 -1.01
CA LYS A 127 -9.32 19.74 -1.54
C LYS A 127 -9.02 20.72 -2.68
N SER A 128 -7.95 21.51 -2.55
CA SER A 128 -7.59 22.50 -3.58
C SER A 128 -7.20 21.85 -4.91
N ASP A 129 -6.51 20.70 -4.86
CA ASP A 129 -6.23 19.92 -6.06
C ASP A 129 -7.54 19.45 -6.70
N LEU A 130 -8.44 18.88 -5.89
CA LEU A 130 -9.74 18.38 -6.35
C LEU A 130 -10.58 19.48 -7.01
N ASP A 131 -10.70 20.64 -6.36
CA ASP A 131 -11.40 21.83 -6.85
C ASP A 131 -10.84 22.26 -8.22
N LYS A 132 -9.50 22.28 -8.34
CA LYS A 132 -8.80 22.64 -9.58
C LYS A 132 -9.03 21.63 -10.71
N PHE A 133 -9.05 20.34 -10.41
CA PHE A 133 -9.19 19.30 -11.43
C PHE A 133 -10.61 19.12 -11.91
N LEU A 134 -11.59 19.14 -11.00
CA LEU A 134 -13.00 18.96 -11.33
C LEU A 134 -13.63 20.24 -11.87
N GLY A 135 -13.15 21.42 -11.43
CA GLY A 135 -13.69 22.72 -11.86
C GLY A 135 -15.01 23.09 -11.19
N TYR A 136 -15.44 22.35 -10.17
CA TYR A 136 -16.61 22.63 -9.33
C TYR A 136 -16.36 22.15 -7.90
N GLU A 137 -17.06 22.75 -6.93
CA GLU A 137 -16.75 22.58 -5.50
C GLU A 137 -17.70 21.64 -4.74
N THR A 138 -18.89 21.36 -5.29
CA THR A 138 -19.92 20.57 -4.61
C THR A 138 -20.71 19.72 -5.59
N VAL A 139 -21.30 18.63 -5.10
CA VAL A 139 -22.32 17.84 -5.79
C VAL A 139 -23.54 17.78 -4.88
N SER A 140 -24.72 18.05 -5.44
CA SER A 140 -25.97 17.93 -4.71
C SER A 140 -26.42 16.48 -4.58
N ASP A 141 -27.29 16.21 -3.61
CA ASP A 141 -27.91 14.89 -3.44
C ASP A 141 -28.65 14.45 -4.70
N GLU A 142 -29.42 15.35 -5.31
CA GLU A 142 -30.15 15.07 -6.54
C GLU A 142 -29.22 14.64 -7.69
N GLU A 143 -28.11 15.37 -7.92
CA GLU A 143 -27.12 14.99 -8.93
C GLU A 143 -26.51 13.62 -8.65
N LEU A 144 -26.20 13.33 -7.39
CA LEU A 144 -25.62 12.06 -6.97
C LEU A 144 -26.57 10.87 -7.21
N TYR A 145 -27.81 10.96 -6.72
CA TYR A 145 -28.81 9.90 -6.89
C TYR A 145 -29.16 9.71 -8.38
N ASN A 146 -29.30 10.80 -9.14
CA ASN A 146 -29.52 10.71 -10.58
C ASN A 146 -28.36 10.04 -11.33
N ALA A 147 -27.12 10.26 -10.92
CA ALA A 147 -25.97 9.59 -11.54
C ALA A 147 -25.99 8.07 -11.31
N ILE A 148 -26.43 7.63 -10.12
CA ILE A 148 -26.59 6.20 -9.80
C ILE A 148 -27.73 5.60 -10.62
N ASP A 149 -28.90 6.24 -10.65
CA ASP A 149 -30.06 5.75 -11.37
C ASP A 149 -29.82 5.66 -12.87
N ASN A 150 -29.09 6.62 -13.45
CA ASN A 150 -28.79 6.66 -14.87
C ASN A 150 -27.62 5.76 -15.31
N ASN A 151 -26.81 5.25 -14.39
CA ASN A 151 -25.78 4.27 -14.76
C ASN A 151 -26.42 2.91 -15.09
N ASN A 152 -26.40 2.53 -16.37
CA ASN A 152 -26.98 1.29 -16.88
C ASN A 152 -26.08 0.05 -16.73
N GLN A 153 -24.82 0.23 -16.29
CA GLN A 153 -23.86 -0.84 -16.06
C GLN A 153 -24.01 -1.46 -14.67
N ILE A 154 -24.75 -0.81 -13.77
CA ILE A 154 -25.02 -1.27 -12.41
C ILE A 154 -26.42 -1.88 -12.35
N SER A 155 -26.51 -3.11 -11.86
CA SER A 155 -27.79 -3.78 -11.64
C SER A 155 -28.62 -3.06 -10.59
N LYS A 156 -29.95 -3.23 -10.63
CA LYS A 156 -30.86 -2.65 -9.63
C LYS A 156 -30.47 -3.02 -8.19
N GLU A 157 -30.14 -4.28 -7.96
CA GLU A 157 -29.71 -4.79 -6.65
C GLU A 157 -28.43 -4.09 -6.16
N ASN A 158 -27.44 -3.91 -7.03
CA ASN A 158 -26.20 -3.23 -6.63
C ASN A 158 -26.41 -1.73 -6.40
N LYS A 159 -27.36 -1.09 -7.10
CA LYS A 159 -27.76 0.30 -6.79
C LYS A 159 -28.34 0.43 -5.39
N GLU A 160 -29.18 -0.53 -4.96
CA GLU A 160 -29.73 -0.55 -3.59
C GLU A 160 -28.62 -0.63 -2.53
N LYS A 161 -27.59 -1.45 -2.77
CA LYS A 161 -26.39 -1.54 -1.90
C LYS A 161 -25.61 -0.23 -1.86
N ILE A 162 -25.41 0.42 -3.01
CA ILE A 162 -24.76 1.74 -3.11
C ILE A 162 -25.52 2.80 -2.31
N TYR A 163 -26.86 2.80 -2.36
CA TYR A 163 -27.67 3.73 -1.56
C TYR A 163 -27.48 3.52 -0.06
N ILE A 164 -27.36 2.28 0.40
CA ILE A 164 -27.05 1.96 1.80
C ILE A 164 -25.71 2.58 2.20
N VAL A 165 -24.66 2.41 1.37
CA VAL A 165 -23.34 2.99 1.63
C VAL A 165 -23.43 4.51 1.76
N ILE A 166 -24.01 5.21 0.77
CA ILE A 166 -24.11 6.68 0.79
C ILE A 166 -24.82 7.18 2.05
N ASN A 167 -25.96 6.57 2.39
CA ASN A 167 -26.74 6.98 3.54
C ASN A 167 -25.95 6.79 4.85
N LYS A 168 -25.18 5.70 4.97
CA LYS A 168 -24.32 5.46 6.13
C LYS A 168 -23.14 6.41 6.20
N ILE A 169 -22.52 6.76 5.08
CA ILE A 169 -21.45 7.76 5.05
C ILE A 169 -21.98 9.13 5.47
N LYS A 170 -23.15 9.55 4.98
CA LYS A 170 -23.79 10.81 5.39
C LYS A 170 -24.13 10.84 6.88
N GLU A 171 -24.59 9.72 7.45
CA GLU A 171 -24.86 9.59 8.89
C GLU A 171 -23.58 9.80 9.73
N LYS A 172 -22.45 9.23 9.30
CA LYS A 172 -21.17 9.27 10.02
C LYS A 172 -20.34 10.53 9.76
N SER A 173 -20.49 11.12 8.58
CA SER A 173 -19.77 12.32 8.15
C SER A 173 -20.71 13.20 7.29
N PRO A 174 -21.50 14.07 7.93
CA PRO A 174 -22.47 14.92 7.22
C PRO A 174 -21.85 15.85 6.17
N ASN A 175 -20.56 16.20 6.34
CA ASN A 175 -19.82 17.07 5.43
C ASN A 175 -18.88 16.27 4.49
N PHE A 176 -19.18 14.99 4.25
CA PHE A 176 -18.40 14.16 3.34
C PHE A 176 -18.50 14.70 1.90
N ASP A 177 -17.36 14.81 1.23
CA ASP A 177 -17.29 15.26 -0.16
C ASP A 177 -17.49 14.08 -1.11
N PHE A 178 -18.69 14.01 -1.72
CA PHE A 178 -19.05 12.92 -2.65
C PHE A 178 -18.58 13.16 -4.09
N ARG A 179 -17.77 14.18 -4.38
CA ARG A 179 -17.40 14.51 -5.76
C ARG A 179 -16.63 13.40 -6.47
N ILE A 180 -15.70 12.74 -5.77
CA ILE A 180 -14.96 11.59 -6.33
C ILE A 180 -15.92 10.46 -6.65
N PHE A 181 -16.77 10.09 -5.69
CA PHE A 181 -17.77 9.06 -5.87
C PHE A 181 -18.72 9.38 -7.04
N TYR A 182 -19.20 10.62 -7.12
CA TYR A 182 -20.03 11.11 -8.22
C TYR A 182 -19.34 10.98 -9.58
N GLU A 183 -18.04 11.31 -9.67
CA GLU A 183 -17.30 11.14 -10.92
C GLU A 183 -17.19 9.67 -11.34
N ASN A 184 -16.89 8.80 -10.38
CA ASN A 184 -16.78 7.37 -10.64
C ASN A 184 -18.12 6.74 -11.00
N ILE A 185 -19.20 7.07 -10.28
CA ILE A 185 -20.49 6.38 -10.40
C ILE A 185 -21.15 6.55 -11.76
N LYS A 186 -20.81 7.60 -12.51
CA LYS A 186 -21.32 7.82 -13.88
C LYS A 186 -20.93 6.72 -14.86
N SER A 187 -19.82 6.03 -14.62
CA SER A 187 -19.29 4.99 -15.52
C SER A 187 -18.80 3.75 -14.78
N LEU A 188 -19.10 3.62 -13.48
CA LEU A 188 -18.71 2.48 -12.68
C LEU A 188 -19.37 1.22 -13.24
N ASN A 189 -18.55 0.20 -13.48
CA ASN A 189 -19.03 -1.13 -13.79
C ASN A 189 -18.89 -2.05 -12.56
N ILE A 190 -19.82 -2.98 -12.38
CA ILE A 190 -19.77 -3.99 -11.32
C ILE A 190 -19.99 -5.36 -11.98
N THR A 191 -18.97 -6.21 -11.98
CA THR A 191 -18.98 -7.45 -12.76
C THR A 191 -18.40 -8.62 -11.98
N LEU A 192 -19.02 -9.79 -12.17
CA LEU A 192 -18.54 -11.05 -11.62
C LEU A 192 -17.32 -11.55 -12.39
N MET A 193 -16.31 -12.02 -11.66
CA MET A 193 -15.10 -12.64 -12.20
C MET A 193 -14.90 -14.03 -11.59
N ASP A 194 -14.42 -15.00 -12.37
CA ASP A 194 -14.10 -16.32 -11.83
C ASP A 194 -13.00 -16.23 -10.75
N LYS A 195 -13.07 -17.10 -9.74
CA LYS A 195 -12.12 -17.10 -8.60
C LYS A 195 -10.67 -17.31 -9.05
N ASN A 196 -10.42 -18.04 -10.13
CA ASN A 196 -9.06 -18.25 -10.62
C ASN A 196 -8.55 -17.03 -11.38
N ASP A 197 -9.43 -16.34 -12.11
CA ASP A 197 -9.08 -15.13 -12.87
C ASP A 197 -8.79 -13.96 -11.93
N ILE A 198 -9.63 -13.75 -10.90
CA ILE A 198 -9.39 -12.71 -9.90
C ILE A 198 -8.08 -12.97 -9.15
N ALA A 199 -7.79 -14.23 -8.81
CA ALA A 199 -6.55 -14.59 -8.12
C ALA A 199 -5.31 -14.40 -9.00
N LYS A 200 -5.44 -14.64 -10.30
CA LYS A 200 -4.37 -14.44 -11.28
C LYS A 200 -4.07 -12.96 -11.55
N GLU A 201 -5.10 -12.12 -11.57
CA GLU A 201 -4.97 -10.69 -11.88
C GLU A 201 -4.61 -9.86 -10.64
N TYR A 202 -5.17 -10.18 -9.47
CA TYR A 202 -5.08 -9.35 -8.27
C TYR A 202 -4.39 -10.02 -7.06
N GLY A 203 -4.16 -11.33 -7.11
CA GLY A 203 -3.42 -12.07 -6.08
C GLY A 203 -4.24 -13.13 -5.36
N LEU A 204 -3.54 -14.06 -4.69
CA LEU A 204 -4.19 -15.18 -4.00
C LEU A 204 -5.04 -14.68 -2.83
N GLY A 205 -6.27 -15.21 -2.71
CA GLY A 205 -7.17 -14.89 -1.59
C GLY A 205 -7.98 -13.60 -1.75
N VAL A 206 -7.84 -12.89 -2.88
CA VAL A 206 -8.63 -11.69 -3.18
C VAL A 206 -10.08 -12.08 -3.54
N ALA A 207 -11.03 -11.60 -2.73
CA ALA A 207 -12.46 -11.87 -2.92
C ALA A 207 -13.15 -10.85 -3.84
N GLY A 208 -12.65 -9.61 -3.81
CA GLY A 208 -13.09 -8.48 -4.63
C GLY A 208 -11.94 -7.49 -4.84
N CYS A 209 -12.06 -6.66 -5.88
CA CYS A 209 -11.13 -5.59 -6.18
C CYS A 209 -11.83 -4.48 -6.97
N TYR A 210 -11.72 -3.25 -6.49
CA TYR A 210 -11.97 -2.07 -7.29
C TYR A 210 -10.72 -1.72 -8.13
N ASP A 211 -10.77 -2.02 -9.43
CA ASP A 211 -9.77 -1.55 -10.38
C ASP A 211 -10.08 -0.09 -10.74
N THR A 212 -9.43 0.85 -10.05
CA THR A 212 -9.61 2.28 -10.24
C THR A 212 -9.34 2.71 -11.69
N LYS A 213 -8.37 2.08 -12.38
CA LYS A 213 -8.00 2.48 -13.75
C LYS A 213 -9.07 2.10 -14.77
N LYS A 214 -9.74 0.98 -14.54
CA LYS A 214 -10.89 0.53 -15.34
C LYS A 214 -12.23 1.06 -14.81
N ASN A 215 -12.23 1.73 -13.67
CA ASN A 215 -13.42 2.12 -12.91
C ASN A 215 -14.43 0.94 -12.80
N THR A 216 -13.92 -0.23 -12.38
CA THR A 216 -14.70 -1.47 -12.35
C THR A 216 -14.47 -2.19 -11.03
N ILE A 217 -15.55 -2.61 -10.37
CA ILE A 217 -15.49 -3.57 -9.26
C ILE A 217 -15.59 -4.97 -9.85
N TYR A 218 -14.55 -5.76 -9.62
CA TYR A 218 -14.55 -7.20 -9.83
C TYR A 218 -14.78 -7.88 -8.49
N TYR A 219 -15.71 -8.82 -8.45
CA TYR A 219 -15.92 -9.67 -7.28
C TYR A 219 -16.30 -11.06 -7.76
N SER A 220 -16.00 -12.08 -6.96
CA SER A 220 -16.20 -13.45 -7.41
C SER A 220 -17.49 -14.07 -6.90
N ASP A 221 -18.04 -15.03 -7.66
CA ASP A 221 -19.28 -15.70 -7.32
C ASP A 221 -19.18 -16.47 -5.99
N GLY A 222 -20.21 -16.32 -5.15
CA GLY A 222 -20.33 -16.99 -3.84
C GLY A 222 -19.63 -16.28 -2.67
N TYR A 223 -19.26 -15.01 -2.83
CA TYR A 223 -18.76 -14.18 -1.73
C TYR A 223 -19.85 -13.30 -1.13
N ASP A 224 -19.71 -13.03 0.18
CA ASP A 224 -20.63 -12.21 0.97
C ASP A 224 -20.70 -10.77 0.46
N ASP A 225 -21.88 -10.14 0.57
CA ASP A 225 -22.14 -8.74 0.26
C ASP A 225 -21.15 -7.80 0.96
N MET A 226 -20.61 -8.21 2.10
CA MET A 226 -19.51 -7.53 2.79
C MET A 226 -18.36 -7.14 1.85
N ASN A 227 -17.93 -8.04 0.96
CA ASN A 227 -16.82 -7.75 0.05
C ASN A 227 -17.21 -6.69 -0.97
N LEU A 228 -18.45 -6.73 -1.47
CA LEU A 228 -18.94 -5.68 -2.38
C LEU A 228 -19.04 -4.33 -1.67
N TYR A 229 -19.51 -4.29 -0.42
CA TYR A 229 -19.48 -3.06 0.37
C TYR A 229 -18.06 -2.54 0.58
N HIS A 230 -17.09 -3.41 0.83
CA HIS A 230 -15.68 -3.07 0.92
C HIS A 230 -15.19 -2.40 -0.37
N GLU A 231 -15.45 -3.00 -1.53
CA GLU A 231 -15.03 -2.43 -2.82
C GLU A 231 -15.78 -1.13 -3.17
N ILE A 232 -17.06 -0.99 -2.82
CA ILE A 232 -17.80 0.27 -3.00
C ILE A 232 -17.18 1.37 -2.12
N CYS A 233 -16.67 1.04 -0.93
CA CYS A 233 -15.99 2.02 -0.09
C CYS A 233 -14.72 2.56 -0.77
N HIS A 234 -13.97 1.76 -1.53
CA HIS A 234 -12.84 2.26 -2.33
C HIS A 234 -13.29 3.28 -3.38
N VAL A 235 -14.45 3.08 -4.03
CA VAL A 235 -15.02 4.03 -5.02
C VAL A 235 -15.28 5.42 -4.44
N LEU A 236 -15.46 5.55 -3.12
CA LEU A 236 -15.65 6.84 -2.46
C LEU A 236 -14.38 7.70 -2.47
N PHE A 237 -13.21 7.07 -2.48
CA PHE A 237 -11.92 7.73 -2.22
C PHE A 237 -10.98 7.70 -3.42
N ASP A 238 -11.04 6.62 -4.20
CA ASP A 238 -10.10 6.37 -5.27
C ASP A 238 -10.62 6.92 -6.59
N TYR A 239 -9.74 7.55 -7.36
CA TYR A 239 -10.04 8.24 -8.60
C TYR A 239 -8.93 8.01 -9.61
N TYR A 240 -9.30 7.77 -10.87
CA TYR A 240 -8.37 7.76 -11.97
C TYR A 240 -9.06 8.24 -13.24
N ARG A 241 -8.37 9.13 -13.96
CA ARG A 241 -8.79 9.59 -15.27
C ARG A 241 -7.57 9.77 -16.16
N ASN A 242 -7.68 9.30 -17.40
CA ASN A 242 -6.67 9.52 -18.43
C ASN A 242 -7.35 10.14 -19.66
N ASP A 243 -7.20 11.45 -19.81
CA ASP A 243 -7.69 12.18 -20.98
C ASP A 243 -6.50 12.43 -21.92
N ASN A 244 -6.33 11.59 -22.95
CA ASN A 244 -5.31 11.74 -23.99
C ASN A 244 -3.88 11.92 -23.45
N GLY A 245 -3.49 11.14 -22.44
CA GLY A 245 -2.16 11.20 -21.81
C GLY A 245 -2.04 12.19 -20.65
N LYS A 246 -3.10 12.95 -20.35
CA LYS A 246 -3.20 13.71 -19.10
C LYS A 246 -3.84 12.83 -18.03
N VAL A 247 -2.99 12.30 -17.14
CA VAL A 247 -3.43 11.43 -16.06
C VAL A 247 -3.69 12.27 -14.80
N VAL A 248 -4.88 12.12 -14.24
CA VAL A 248 -5.26 12.64 -12.92
C VAL A 248 -5.67 11.47 -12.06
N TYR A 249 -5.17 11.40 -10.83
CA TYR A 249 -5.48 10.26 -9.96
C TYR A 249 -5.45 10.59 -8.48
N LYS A 250 -6.14 9.76 -7.71
CA LYS A 250 -6.15 9.73 -6.25
C LYS A 250 -6.31 8.28 -5.82
N PHE A 251 -5.31 7.69 -5.19
CA PHE A 251 -5.40 6.41 -4.49
C PHE A 251 -4.09 6.20 -3.73
N ASN A 252 -4.09 5.25 -2.80
CA ASN A 252 -2.93 4.96 -1.98
C ASN A 252 -1.89 4.17 -2.78
N ILE A 253 -0.77 4.82 -3.12
CA ILE A 253 0.39 4.16 -3.74
C ILE A 253 1.29 3.53 -2.68
N GLU A 254 1.49 4.25 -1.58
CA GLU A 254 2.16 3.80 -0.37
C GLU A 254 1.13 3.66 0.74
N SER A 255 1.50 2.97 1.83
CA SER A 255 0.69 2.83 3.03
C SER A 255 -0.60 2.04 2.77
N LYS A 256 -0.58 1.14 1.79
CA LYS A 256 -1.73 0.33 1.36
C LYS A 256 -2.32 -0.47 2.51
N SER A 257 -1.47 -1.04 3.37
CA SER A 257 -1.90 -1.89 4.48
C SER A 257 -2.84 -1.15 5.45
N LEU A 258 -2.49 0.07 5.84
CA LEU A 258 -3.35 0.89 6.70
C LEU A 258 -4.48 1.59 5.93
N GLY A 259 -4.33 1.79 4.62
CA GLY A 259 -5.42 2.25 3.74
C GLY A 259 -6.55 1.22 3.66
N GLU A 260 -6.21 -0.06 3.46
CA GLU A 260 -7.16 -1.18 3.49
C GLU A 260 -7.82 -1.36 4.86
N ALA A 261 -7.03 -1.22 5.94
CA ALA A 261 -7.58 -1.23 7.30
C ALA A 261 -8.57 -0.08 7.53
N MET A 262 -8.28 1.12 7.02
CA MET A 262 -9.21 2.25 7.05
C MET A 262 -10.47 1.94 6.24
N ASN A 263 -10.33 1.37 5.04
CA ASN A 263 -11.47 0.99 4.21
C ASN A 263 -12.37 -0.01 4.93
N SER A 264 -11.80 -1.06 5.53
CA SER A 264 -12.53 -2.04 6.35
C SER A 264 -13.23 -1.39 7.56
N LYS A 265 -12.63 -0.39 8.21
CA LYS A 265 -13.29 0.37 9.28
C LYS A 265 -14.49 1.18 8.77
N ILE A 266 -14.42 1.70 7.56
CA ILE A 266 -15.53 2.43 6.93
C ILE A 266 -16.63 1.45 6.52
N THR A 267 -16.27 0.27 5.99
CA THR A 267 -17.21 -0.83 5.70
C THR A 267 -17.98 -1.27 6.95
N ASN A 268 -17.33 -1.26 8.13
CA ASN A 268 -17.98 -1.51 9.42
C ASN A 268 -19.10 -0.54 9.82
N TYR A 269 -19.26 0.60 9.13
CA TYR A 269 -20.44 1.44 9.29
C TYR A 269 -21.69 0.84 8.65
N ILE A 270 -21.50 -0.09 7.71
CA ILE A 270 -22.54 -0.72 6.90
C ILE A 270 -22.78 -2.16 7.33
N THR A 271 -21.72 -2.96 7.41
CA THR A 271 -21.79 -4.38 7.76
C THR A 271 -20.52 -4.82 8.50
N PHE A 272 -20.60 -5.91 9.27
CA PHE A 272 -19.44 -6.44 9.98
C PHE A 272 -18.41 -7.00 8.99
N ASP A 273 -17.25 -6.37 8.93
CA ASP A 273 -16.06 -6.81 8.21
C ASP A 273 -15.00 -7.18 9.26
N ASN A 274 -14.40 -8.37 9.17
CA ASN A 274 -13.31 -8.80 10.05
C ASN A 274 -11.92 -8.80 9.38
N SER A 275 -11.84 -8.36 8.12
CA SER A 275 -10.61 -8.30 7.34
C SER A 275 -9.57 -7.37 7.98
N TYR A 276 -8.29 -7.57 7.65
CA TYR A 276 -7.18 -6.73 8.11
C TYR A 276 -7.16 -6.55 9.65
N SER A 277 -7.42 -7.62 10.40
CA SER A 277 -7.68 -7.57 11.85
C SER A 277 -6.60 -6.85 12.66
N TYR A 278 -5.34 -7.29 12.57
CA TYR A 278 -4.25 -6.67 13.34
C TYR A 278 -3.89 -5.28 12.79
N GLN A 279 -3.99 -5.06 11.48
CA GLN A 279 -3.77 -3.73 10.89
C GLN A 279 -4.81 -2.74 11.42
N ARG A 280 -6.06 -3.17 11.60
CA ARG A 280 -7.09 -2.34 12.24
C ARG A 280 -6.83 -2.09 13.71
N SER A 281 -6.36 -3.09 14.46
CA SER A 281 -5.93 -2.87 15.86
C SER A 281 -4.80 -1.84 15.94
N ILE A 282 -3.85 -1.87 15.01
CA ILE A 282 -2.79 -0.85 14.91
C ILE A 282 -3.37 0.50 14.51
N LEU A 283 -4.25 0.55 13.51
CA LEU A 283 -4.91 1.78 13.10
C LEU A 283 -5.72 2.41 14.24
N ASP A 284 -6.43 1.60 15.03
CA ASP A 284 -7.18 2.05 16.20
C ASP A 284 -6.28 2.66 17.27
N PHE A 285 -5.14 2.02 17.54
CA PHE A 285 -4.12 2.56 18.42
C PHE A 285 -3.55 3.88 17.92
N LEU A 286 -3.28 4.00 16.62
CA LEU A 286 -2.82 5.26 16.03
C LEU A 286 -3.90 6.34 16.12
N LEU A 287 -5.16 6.02 15.78
CA LEU A 287 -6.28 6.96 15.78
C LEU A 287 -6.63 7.48 17.16
N VAL A 288 -6.45 6.67 18.21
CA VAL A 288 -6.66 7.14 19.59
C VAL A 288 -5.55 8.10 20.05
N ASN A 289 -4.33 7.94 19.53
CA ASN A 289 -3.22 8.87 19.79
C ASN A 289 -3.39 10.17 19.00
N CYS A 290 -3.65 10.06 17.70
CA CYS A 290 -3.85 11.18 16.80
C CYS A 290 -5.13 10.96 15.98
N PRO A 291 -6.26 11.58 16.36
CA PRO A 291 -7.52 11.44 15.63
C PRO A 291 -7.41 11.88 14.17
N TYR A 292 -8.12 11.18 13.30
CA TYR A 292 -8.17 11.47 11.87
C TYR A 292 -9.58 11.23 11.35
N SER A 293 -10.25 12.31 10.96
CA SER A 293 -11.65 12.26 10.54
C SER A 293 -11.81 11.68 9.14
N LEU A 294 -13.02 11.20 8.84
CA LEU A 294 -13.37 10.72 7.50
C LEU A 294 -13.22 11.84 6.44
N THR A 295 -13.44 13.09 6.82
CA THR A 295 -13.24 14.25 5.94
C THR A 295 -11.76 14.49 5.64
N GLU A 296 -10.87 14.39 6.64
CA GLU A 296 -9.43 14.47 6.42
C GLU A 296 -8.94 13.32 5.52
N TYR A 297 -9.43 12.09 5.77
CA TYR A 297 -9.13 10.93 4.94
C TYR A 297 -9.62 11.10 3.50
N ASN A 298 -10.83 11.64 3.31
CA ASN A 298 -11.38 11.92 1.98
C ASN A 298 -10.41 12.78 1.16
N TYR A 299 -9.88 13.87 1.70
CA TYR A 299 -8.97 14.73 0.94
C TYR A 299 -7.54 14.20 0.84
N ASN A 300 -6.97 13.76 1.97
CA ASN A 300 -5.52 13.55 2.06
C ASN A 300 -5.13 12.06 2.06
N GLY A 301 -6.10 11.15 2.08
CA GLY A 301 -5.89 9.71 2.14
C GLY A 301 -5.14 9.28 3.41
N ILE A 302 -4.61 8.05 3.41
CA ILE A 302 -3.81 7.53 4.53
C ILE A 302 -2.41 8.17 4.57
N GLY A 303 -1.91 8.64 3.43
CA GLY A 303 -0.64 9.38 3.35
C GLY A 303 -0.68 10.69 4.13
N GLY A 304 -1.79 11.43 4.06
CA GLY A 304 -2.00 12.61 4.91
C GLY A 304 -2.01 12.28 6.39
N TYR A 305 -2.54 11.11 6.77
CA TYR A 305 -2.54 10.69 8.16
C TYR A 305 -1.13 10.40 8.68
N LYS A 306 -0.30 9.74 7.86
CA LYS A 306 1.11 9.51 8.15
C LYS A 306 1.86 10.83 8.39
N ILE A 307 1.64 11.84 7.53
CA ILE A 307 2.25 13.17 7.69
C ILE A 307 1.81 13.79 9.03
N LYS A 308 0.51 13.77 9.32
CA LYS A 308 -0.04 14.29 10.59
C LYS A 308 0.59 13.61 11.82
N LEU A 309 0.76 12.29 11.78
CA LEU A 309 1.43 11.52 12.83
C LEU A 309 2.90 11.93 13.00
N GLN A 310 3.64 12.12 11.89
CA GLN A 310 5.05 12.54 11.92
C GLN A 310 5.21 13.96 12.49
N GLU A 311 4.27 14.85 12.20
CA GLU A 311 4.24 16.20 12.77
C GLU A 311 3.96 16.20 14.28
N GLU A 312 3.01 15.36 14.72
CA GLU A 312 2.61 15.27 16.13
C GLU A 312 3.66 14.53 16.99
N TYR A 313 4.26 13.46 16.46
CA TYR A 313 5.24 12.64 17.19
C TYR A 313 6.54 12.47 16.40
N PRO A 314 7.36 13.54 16.25
CA PRO A 314 8.56 13.53 15.41
C PRO A 314 9.67 12.58 15.90
N SER A 315 9.55 12.06 17.12
CA SER A 315 10.48 11.07 17.68
C SER A 315 10.13 9.62 17.32
N VAL A 316 8.94 9.37 16.75
CA VAL A 316 8.45 8.06 16.37
C VAL A 316 8.65 7.85 14.87
N ASP A 317 9.24 6.72 14.49
CA ASP A 317 9.52 6.40 13.09
C ASP A 317 8.29 5.81 12.37
N PHE A 318 7.38 6.69 11.94
CA PHE A 318 6.21 6.28 11.15
C PHE A 318 6.55 5.82 9.74
N ASP A 319 7.68 6.23 9.17
CA ASP A 319 8.14 5.64 7.90
C ASP A 319 8.39 4.15 8.11
N PHE A 320 9.11 3.77 9.16
CA PHE A 320 9.36 2.38 9.50
C PHE A 320 8.06 1.60 9.79
N ILE A 321 7.16 2.13 10.63
CA ILE A 321 5.88 1.49 10.97
C ILE A 321 5.08 1.17 9.69
N PHE A 322 4.87 2.17 8.83
CA PHE A 322 4.05 2.02 7.64
C PHE A 322 4.69 1.08 6.60
N ASN A 323 5.99 1.21 6.37
CA ASN A 323 6.71 0.35 5.43
C ASN A 323 6.74 -1.11 5.86
N LEU A 324 6.84 -1.37 7.17
CA LEU A 324 6.81 -2.72 7.69
C LEU A 324 5.44 -3.37 7.46
N LEU A 325 4.36 -2.65 7.72
CA LEU A 325 3.00 -3.16 7.50
C LEU A 325 2.71 -3.44 6.02
N ASP A 326 3.10 -2.54 5.12
CA ASP A 326 3.01 -2.77 3.68
C ASP A 326 3.82 -4.00 3.26
N SER A 327 5.02 -4.17 3.81
CA SER A 327 5.87 -5.33 3.50
C SER A 327 5.25 -6.63 4.00
N ILE A 328 4.60 -6.64 5.18
CA ILE A 328 3.88 -7.82 5.66
C ILE A 328 2.69 -8.15 4.74
N THR A 329 1.93 -7.13 4.30
CA THR A 329 0.81 -7.33 3.38
C THR A 329 1.26 -7.92 2.04
N ILE A 330 2.38 -7.44 1.48
CA ILE A 330 3.00 -8.04 0.27
C ILE A 330 3.31 -9.53 0.52
N VAL A 331 3.90 -9.87 1.67
CA VAL A 331 4.24 -11.25 2.00
C VAL A 331 3.00 -12.15 2.12
N GLN A 332 1.93 -11.63 2.73
CA GLN A 332 0.66 -12.37 2.86
C GLN A 332 0.04 -12.64 1.48
N ASN A 333 -0.02 -11.62 0.62
CA ASN A 333 -0.74 -11.70 -0.66
C ASN A 333 0.07 -12.42 -1.76
N ASP A 334 1.38 -12.16 -1.86
CA ASP A 334 2.23 -12.65 -2.95
C ASP A 334 3.01 -13.92 -2.61
N PHE A 335 3.25 -14.18 -1.32
CA PHE A 335 4.03 -15.34 -0.88
C PHE A 335 3.18 -16.35 -0.10
N ASN A 336 1.92 -16.04 0.19
CA ASN A 336 1.00 -16.87 0.99
C ASN A 336 1.63 -17.26 2.34
N MET A 337 2.29 -16.28 2.98
CA MET A 337 3.01 -16.45 4.23
C MET A 337 2.40 -15.58 5.31
N THR A 338 2.11 -16.17 6.47
CA THR A 338 1.72 -15.41 7.67
C THR A 338 2.97 -15.02 8.44
N LEU A 339 3.15 -13.71 8.67
CA LEU A 339 4.19 -13.17 9.54
C LEU A 339 3.56 -12.72 10.87
N ASN A 340 4.04 -13.30 11.97
CA ASN A 340 3.71 -12.84 13.30
C ASN A 340 4.50 -11.55 13.61
N LEU A 341 3.90 -10.63 14.36
CA LEU A 341 4.53 -9.34 14.68
C LEU A 341 5.76 -9.48 15.59
N ASP A 342 5.89 -10.61 16.31
CA ASP A 342 7.06 -10.92 17.14
C ASP A 342 8.35 -11.11 16.33
N LYS A 343 8.25 -11.33 15.02
CA LYS A 343 9.40 -11.36 14.10
C LYS A 343 9.98 -9.98 13.79
N ALA A 344 9.32 -8.92 14.23
CA ALA A 344 9.75 -7.54 14.09
C ALA A 344 9.76 -6.80 15.46
N PRO A 345 10.66 -7.16 16.40
CA PRO A 345 10.65 -6.57 17.75
C PRO A 345 10.85 -5.05 17.76
N ALA A 346 11.61 -4.50 16.80
CA ALA A 346 11.79 -3.06 16.66
C ALA A 346 10.47 -2.33 16.32
N PHE A 347 9.55 -2.99 15.61
CA PHE A 347 8.23 -2.45 15.28
C PHE A 347 7.36 -2.28 16.52
N ILE A 348 7.30 -3.32 17.36
CA ILE A 348 6.53 -3.25 18.61
C ILE A 348 7.12 -2.19 19.56
N GLU A 349 8.45 -2.06 19.61
CA GLU A 349 9.08 -1.00 20.40
C GLU A 349 8.75 0.40 19.88
N GLU A 350 8.71 0.59 18.56
CA GLU A 350 8.33 1.87 17.95
C GLU A 350 6.88 2.24 18.28
N LEU A 351 5.95 1.28 18.24
CA LEU A 351 4.58 1.48 18.71
C LEU A 351 4.52 1.77 20.21
N PHE A 352 5.34 1.09 21.02
CA PHE A 352 5.39 1.32 22.46
C PHE A 352 5.97 2.68 22.83
N ASN A 353 6.78 3.30 21.96
CA ASN A 353 7.22 4.69 22.16
C ASN A 353 6.05 5.67 22.20
N LEU A 354 4.97 5.42 21.46
CA LEU A 354 3.73 6.21 21.59
C LEU A 354 3.09 6.03 22.97
N VAL A 355 3.09 4.82 23.53
CA VAL A 355 2.61 4.59 24.91
C VAL A 355 3.47 5.34 25.93
N LYS A 356 4.79 5.43 25.73
CA LYS A 356 5.66 6.22 26.63
C LYS A 356 5.30 7.70 26.61
N ILE A 357 4.88 8.22 25.46
CA ILE A 357 4.44 9.61 25.27
C ILE A 357 3.03 9.81 25.84
N ASN A 358 2.12 8.86 25.57
CA ASN A 358 0.72 8.89 25.94
C ASN A 358 0.29 7.56 26.61
N PRO A 359 0.53 7.40 27.93
CA PRO A 359 0.29 6.15 28.65
C PRO A 359 -1.15 5.66 28.61
N ASP A 360 -2.13 6.57 28.50
CA ASP A 360 -3.55 6.24 28.47
C ASP A 360 -3.96 5.40 27.26
N THR A 361 -3.09 5.32 26.24
CA THR A 361 -3.31 4.52 25.03
C THR A 361 -2.85 3.07 25.16
N TYR A 362 -2.27 2.69 26.30
CA TYR A 362 -1.85 1.31 26.55
C TYR A 362 -2.94 0.24 26.36
N PRO A 363 -4.22 0.46 26.72
CA PRO A 363 -5.27 -0.52 26.45
C PRO A 363 -5.40 -0.89 24.97
N TYR A 364 -5.19 0.06 24.06
CA TYR A 364 -5.21 -0.17 22.61
C TYR A 364 -3.94 -0.88 22.15
N PHE A 365 -2.78 -0.50 22.70
CA PHE A 365 -1.52 -1.22 22.45
C PHE A 365 -1.59 -2.68 22.93
N LYS A 366 -2.25 -2.95 24.06
CA LYS A 366 -2.42 -4.30 24.61
C LYS A 366 -3.18 -5.23 23.66
N VAL A 367 -4.13 -4.71 22.88
CA VAL A 367 -4.83 -5.47 21.82
C VAL A 367 -3.85 -5.85 20.69
N ILE A 368 -2.91 -4.98 20.32
CA ILE A 368 -1.86 -5.31 19.33
C ILE A 368 -0.97 -6.45 19.85
N CYS A 369 -0.70 -6.48 21.16
CA CYS A 369 0.06 -7.56 21.79
C CYS A 369 -0.67 -8.92 21.82
N GLU A 370 -1.91 -9.02 21.35
CA GLU A 370 -2.58 -10.31 21.14
C GLU A 370 -2.08 -11.02 19.87
N TYR A 371 -1.36 -10.31 19.00
CA TYR A 371 -0.76 -10.83 17.76
C TYR A 371 0.74 -11.12 17.87
N VAL A 372 1.28 -11.16 19.09
CA VAL A 372 2.65 -11.59 19.41
C VAL A 372 2.60 -12.77 20.39
N ASN A 373 3.75 -13.41 20.62
CA ASN A 373 3.82 -14.49 21.61
C ASN A 373 3.68 -13.96 23.06
N ASP A 374 3.35 -14.87 23.98
CA ASP A 374 3.08 -14.53 25.39
C ASP A 374 4.30 -13.88 26.08
N ASP A 375 5.53 -14.33 25.78
CA ASP A 375 6.75 -13.74 26.35
C ASP A 375 6.89 -12.25 26.00
N VAL A 376 6.61 -11.88 24.75
CA VAL A 376 6.65 -10.48 24.29
C VAL A 376 5.53 -9.68 24.93
N LYS A 377 4.33 -10.26 25.07
CA LYS A 377 3.19 -9.63 25.73
C LYS A 377 3.50 -9.31 27.20
N GLU A 378 4.02 -10.29 27.95
CA GLU A 378 4.41 -10.11 29.36
C GLU A 378 5.52 -9.07 29.52
N MET A 379 6.51 -9.07 28.62
CA MET A 379 7.58 -8.06 28.62
C MET A 379 7.02 -6.64 28.51
N TYR A 380 6.07 -6.38 27.60
CA TYR A 380 5.50 -5.05 27.45
C TYR A 380 4.55 -4.66 28.58
N GLU A 381 3.86 -5.62 29.20
CA GLU A 381 3.08 -5.37 30.41
C GLU A 381 3.96 -4.95 31.59
N GLN A 382 5.10 -5.60 31.78
CA GLN A 382 6.10 -5.18 32.75
C GLN A 382 6.69 -3.80 32.43
N LYS A 383 7.02 -3.52 31.16
CA LYS A 383 7.50 -2.20 30.73
C LYS A 383 6.49 -1.09 31.06
N TYR A 384 5.20 -1.33 30.82
CA TYR A 384 4.14 -0.38 31.14
C TYR A 384 3.98 -0.18 32.65
N ASN A 385 3.96 -1.26 33.44
CA ASN A 385 3.87 -1.14 34.91
C ASN A 385 5.04 -0.32 35.47
N ASN A 386 6.26 -0.58 35.01
CA ASN A 386 7.45 0.19 35.38
C ASN A 386 7.38 1.67 34.95
N LEU A 387 6.74 1.97 33.82
CA LEU A 387 6.50 3.34 33.36
C LEU A 387 5.55 4.06 34.33
N MET A 388 4.44 3.42 34.71
CA MET A 388 3.45 3.99 35.61
C MET A 388 3.98 4.17 37.04
N GLU A 389 4.85 3.27 37.51
CA GLU A 389 5.51 3.41 38.81
C GLU A 389 6.43 4.63 38.87
N LYS A 390 7.12 4.98 37.77
CA LYS A 390 7.99 6.16 37.70
C LYS A 390 7.24 7.48 37.60
N GLN A 391 5.96 7.45 37.24
CA GLN A 391 5.09 8.63 37.15
C GLN A 391 4.33 8.92 38.45
N ARG A 392 4.33 7.97 39.39
CA ARG A 392 3.81 8.12 40.76
C ARG A 392 4.91 8.62 41.67
#